data_AF-A0A9P0C160-F1
#
_entry.id   AF-A0A9P0C160-F1
#
_cell.length_a   1.000
_cell.length_b   1.000
_cell.length_c   1.000
_cell.angle_alpha   90.00
_cell.angle_beta   90.00
_cell.angle_gamma   90.00
#
_symmetry.space_group_name_H-M   'P 1'
#
loop_
_entity.id
_entity.type
_entity.pdbx_description
1 polymer ?
#
loop_
_entity_poly.entity_id
_entity_poly.type
_entity_poly.pdbx_seq_one_letter_code
_entity_poly.pdbx_strand_id
1 'polypeptide(L)'
;MPVETVKVVGLRKVPGQPLGLTVTTDEHGQLIVARILAGSAAAKQALVSVGDVLLEVDGTHIDSEDQLKEAVAKPNDRITLKVGPNLKEKSAQLTNKLSCYMRALFDYDPKDDTLLPCKEIGLEFKRGDILQVSDRKDPNWWQASHVENPDVVGLIPSPELEERRKAYVPPEADFVHKISICGARISKKKKKFVYESRSSVQLEGAELALYEEVARTPPFLRRVLALVGTRGVGRRTIKNRMIQEHPDRFGAVVPHTSRPPRPMEENGQSYWFVSREEMERDAHAGRFLEYGEHNGHLYGTHLDSIRGVMKEGKMCILDCAPQSLKLLHNSGEFLPFVVMIGAPGIEQLRNLTYASNRNLTFDRQSSIRYSSRRARTLESLASLYEEEDMKQTLEDSARIQRQHEKYIDLVITNNNTDTTYSKIMDALHSLSTDHQWVPVSWIY
;
A
#
# COMPACT_ATOMS: atom_id res chain seq x y z
N MET A 1 -11.80 32.26 -26.94
CA MET A 1 -12.67 32.24 -25.74
C MET A 1 -13.66 31.11 -25.94
N PRO A 2 -13.83 30.18 -24.98
CA PRO A 2 -14.89 29.19 -25.08
C PRO A 2 -16.25 29.91 -24.99
N VAL A 3 -17.19 29.52 -25.85
CA VAL A 3 -18.54 30.09 -25.84
C VAL A 3 -19.30 29.45 -24.67
N GLU A 4 -19.64 30.25 -23.66
CA GLU A 4 -20.46 29.81 -22.52
C GLU A 4 -21.89 29.52 -23.01
N THR A 5 -22.33 28.26 -22.94
CA THR A 5 -23.68 27.86 -23.33
C THR A 5 -24.66 28.19 -22.21
N VAL A 6 -25.20 29.42 -22.21
CA VAL A 6 -26.23 29.85 -21.27
C VAL A 6 -27.61 29.36 -21.71
N LYS A 7 -28.42 28.87 -20.77
CA LYS A 7 -29.79 28.40 -20.99
C LYS A 7 -30.79 29.34 -20.31
N VAL A 8 -31.90 29.62 -20.98
CA VAL A 8 -33.03 30.38 -20.41
C VAL A 8 -34.20 29.43 -20.18
N VAL A 9 -34.73 29.40 -18.96
CA VAL A 9 -35.82 28.50 -18.56
C VAL A 9 -36.97 29.25 -17.89
N GLY A 10 -38.20 28.86 -18.22
CA GLY A 10 -39.40 29.43 -17.61
C GLY A 10 -40.02 28.46 -16.62
N LEU A 11 -40.12 28.83 -15.35
CA LEU A 11 -40.77 28.04 -14.30
C LEU A 11 -42.12 28.65 -13.92
N ARG A 12 -43.13 27.79 -13.73
CA ARG A 12 -44.40 28.17 -13.10
C ARG A 12 -44.33 28.01 -11.59
N LYS A 13 -44.76 29.01 -10.81
CA LYS A 13 -44.77 28.99 -9.34
C LYS A 13 -46.13 29.41 -8.80
N VAL A 14 -46.46 28.98 -7.59
CA VAL A 14 -47.63 29.47 -6.87
C VAL A 14 -47.26 30.82 -6.23
N PRO A 15 -48.02 31.90 -6.46
CA PRO A 15 -47.76 33.20 -5.85
C PRO A 15 -47.65 33.10 -4.33
N GLY A 16 -46.65 33.75 -3.75
CA GLY A 16 -46.35 33.68 -2.30
C GLY A 16 -45.65 32.41 -1.83
N GLN A 17 -45.45 31.40 -2.69
CA GLN A 17 -44.67 30.20 -2.36
C GLN A 17 -43.25 30.25 -2.95
N PRO A 18 -42.25 29.68 -2.26
CA PRO A 18 -40.89 29.60 -2.77
C PRO A 18 -40.79 28.64 -3.96
N LEU A 19 -39.83 28.88 -4.85
CA LEU A 19 -39.52 27.99 -5.97
C LEU A 19 -38.99 26.62 -5.53
N GLY A 20 -38.47 26.55 -4.30
CA GLY A 20 -37.82 25.37 -3.72
C GLY A 20 -36.39 25.16 -4.22
N LEU A 21 -35.67 26.25 -4.44
CA LEU A 21 -34.23 26.24 -4.71
C LEU A 21 -33.51 26.79 -3.47
N THR A 22 -32.40 26.19 -3.09
CA THR A 22 -31.43 26.82 -2.19
C THR A 22 -30.18 27.15 -2.97
N VAL A 23 -29.58 28.31 -2.68
CA VAL A 23 -28.37 28.78 -3.37
C VAL A 23 -27.20 28.91 -2.41
N THR A 24 -25.99 28.88 -2.94
CA THR A 24 -24.75 29.21 -2.23
C THR A 24 -23.93 30.13 -3.11
N THR A 25 -23.08 30.96 -2.51
CA THR A 25 -22.14 31.80 -3.25
C THR A 25 -20.80 31.08 -3.38
N ASP A 26 -20.16 31.14 -4.54
CA ASP A 26 -18.82 30.57 -4.76
C ASP A 26 -17.68 31.55 -4.42
N GLU A 27 -16.44 31.07 -4.56
CA GLU A 27 -15.21 31.85 -4.30
C GLU A 27 -15.08 33.12 -5.18
N HIS A 28 -15.85 33.20 -6.26
CA HIS A 28 -15.87 34.32 -7.21
C HIS A 28 -17.12 35.20 -7.07
N GLY A 29 -17.96 34.96 -6.06
CA GLY A 29 -19.18 35.72 -5.83
C GLY A 29 -20.38 35.30 -6.67
N GLN A 30 -20.31 34.15 -7.37
CA GLN A 30 -21.41 33.66 -8.20
C GLN A 30 -22.41 32.83 -7.41
N LEU A 31 -23.70 32.99 -7.69
CA LEU A 31 -24.77 32.24 -7.03
C LEU A 31 -25.05 30.92 -7.75
N ILE A 32 -24.85 29.82 -7.03
CA ILE A 32 -25.00 28.45 -7.53
C ILE A 32 -26.22 27.80 -6.88
N VAL A 33 -26.98 27.03 -7.65
CA VAL A 33 -28.06 26.17 -7.14
C VAL A 33 -27.47 25.01 -6.33
N ALA A 34 -27.51 25.12 -5.01
CA ALA A 34 -26.98 24.11 -4.07
C ALA A 34 -27.92 22.92 -3.83
N ARG A 35 -29.25 23.14 -3.92
CA ARG A 35 -30.25 22.08 -3.71
C ARG A 35 -31.58 22.45 -4.38
N ILE A 36 -32.30 21.42 -4.82
CA ILE A 36 -33.69 21.53 -5.28
C ILE A 36 -34.57 20.73 -4.30
N LEU A 37 -35.54 21.39 -3.67
CA LEU A 37 -36.44 20.78 -2.69
C LEU A 37 -37.48 19.90 -3.39
N ALA A 38 -37.59 18.63 -2.98
CA ALA A 38 -38.55 17.69 -3.54
C ALA A 38 -40.00 18.21 -3.41
N GLY A 39 -40.82 18.01 -4.45
CA GLY A 39 -42.22 18.47 -4.49
C GLY A 39 -42.42 19.97 -4.80
N SER A 40 -41.35 20.75 -4.89
CA SER A 40 -41.38 22.17 -5.24
C SER A 40 -41.70 22.43 -6.72
N ALA A 41 -41.95 23.69 -7.05
CA ALA A 41 -42.15 24.14 -8.43
C ALA A 41 -40.93 23.83 -9.32
N ALA A 42 -39.72 24.03 -8.79
CA ALA A 42 -38.48 23.72 -9.49
C ALA A 42 -38.28 22.21 -9.71
N ALA A 43 -38.54 21.39 -8.68
CA ALA A 43 -38.41 19.93 -8.78
C ALA A 43 -39.40 19.32 -9.79
N LYS A 44 -40.66 19.78 -9.80
CA LYS A 44 -41.72 19.26 -10.68
C LYS A 44 -41.46 19.53 -12.17
N GLN A 45 -40.75 20.62 -12.48
CA GLN A 45 -40.51 21.04 -13.86
C GLN A 45 -39.14 20.58 -14.39
N ALA A 46 -38.18 20.28 -13.50
CA ALA A 46 -36.87 19.72 -13.85
C ALA A 46 -36.09 20.50 -14.92
N LEU A 47 -36.27 21.82 -14.98
CA LEU A 47 -35.62 22.69 -15.98
C LEU A 47 -34.28 23.29 -15.50
N VAL A 48 -34.06 23.27 -14.18
CA VAL A 48 -32.86 23.75 -13.47
C VAL A 48 -32.26 22.55 -12.72
N SER A 49 -30.93 22.48 -12.65
CA SER A 49 -30.18 21.42 -11.98
C SER A 49 -29.38 21.98 -10.79
N VAL A 50 -29.11 21.12 -9.80
CA VAL A 50 -27.99 21.36 -8.85
C VAL A 50 -26.74 21.29 -9.71
N GLY A 51 -26.05 22.40 -9.90
CA GLY A 51 -25.21 22.51 -11.09
C GLY A 51 -25.14 23.90 -11.70
N ASP A 52 -26.20 24.67 -11.48
CA ASP A 52 -26.47 25.81 -12.32
C ASP A 52 -26.08 27.09 -11.61
N VAL A 53 -25.31 27.94 -12.30
CA VAL A 53 -25.09 29.33 -11.88
C VAL A 53 -26.32 30.14 -12.28
N LEU A 54 -26.95 30.76 -11.30
CA LEU A 54 -28.04 31.70 -11.54
C LEU A 54 -27.45 33.05 -11.95
N LEU A 55 -27.77 33.49 -13.16
CA LEU A 55 -27.28 34.74 -13.72
C LEU A 55 -28.36 35.84 -13.66
N GLU A 56 -29.58 35.52 -14.08
CA GLU A 56 -30.68 36.48 -14.13
C GLU A 56 -32.03 35.86 -13.74
N VAL A 57 -32.89 36.70 -13.18
CA VAL A 57 -34.29 36.39 -12.85
C VAL A 57 -35.19 37.47 -13.46
N ASP A 58 -36.09 37.08 -14.36
CA ASP A 58 -36.96 37.97 -15.13
C ASP A 58 -36.20 39.15 -15.79
N GLY A 59 -34.98 38.87 -16.27
CA GLY A 59 -34.10 39.86 -16.92
C GLY A 59 -33.34 40.79 -15.96
N THR A 60 -33.45 40.57 -14.64
CA THR A 60 -32.64 41.28 -13.63
C THR A 60 -31.43 40.44 -13.27
N HIS A 61 -30.22 41.02 -13.35
CA HIS A 61 -28.99 40.35 -12.92
C HIS A 61 -29.00 40.15 -11.40
N ILE A 62 -28.52 39.00 -10.92
CA ILE A 62 -28.57 38.66 -9.51
C ILE A 62 -27.18 38.28 -9.01
N ASP A 63 -26.65 39.10 -8.09
CA ASP A 63 -25.29 38.95 -7.52
C ASP A 63 -25.31 38.57 -6.04
N SER A 64 -26.46 38.58 -5.38
CA SER A 64 -26.60 38.23 -3.96
C SER A 64 -27.89 37.48 -3.65
N GLU A 65 -27.88 36.71 -2.55
CA GLU A 65 -29.05 35.94 -2.11
C GLU A 65 -30.27 36.84 -1.81
N ASP A 66 -30.02 38.06 -1.34
CA ASP A 66 -31.11 38.99 -0.99
C ASP A 66 -31.81 39.52 -2.24
N GLN A 67 -31.05 39.82 -3.30
CA GLN A 67 -31.62 40.17 -4.61
C GLN A 67 -32.43 39.00 -5.19
N LEU A 68 -31.96 37.77 -5.02
CA LEU A 68 -32.70 36.58 -5.46
C LEU A 68 -34.04 36.43 -4.72
N LYS A 69 -34.03 36.59 -3.39
CA LYS A 69 -35.25 36.50 -2.56
C LYS A 69 -36.27 37.56 -2.98
N GLU A 70 -35.84 38.80 -3.18
CA GLU A 70 -36.71 39.89 -3.62
C GLU A 70 -37.30 39.63 -5.01
N ALA A 71 -36.47 39.19 -5.97
CA ALA A 71 -36.92 38.88 -7.33
C ALA A 71 -37.94 37.73 -7.36
N VAL A 72 -37.75 36.69 -6.54
CA VAL A 72 -38.65 35.53 -6.47
C VAL A 72 -39.92 35.81 -5.66
N ALA A 73 -39.90 36.78 -4.73
CA ALA A 73 -41.06 37.14 -3.91
C ALA A 73 -42.17 37.87 -4.69
N LYS A 74 -41.88 38.37 -5.90
CA LYS A 74 -42.87 39.02 -6.77
C LYS A 74 -44.08 38.10 -7.01
N PRO A 75 -45.33 38.62 -7.07
CA PRO A 75 -46.56 37.82 -7.10
C PRO A 75 -46.83 37.12 -8.45
N ASN A 76 -45.84 36.99 -9.33
CA ASN A 76 -45.98 36.36 -10.65
C ASN A 76 -46.17 34.84 -10.53
N ASP A 77 -47.00 34.27 -11.39
CA ASP A 77 -47.25 32.83 -11.53
C ASP A 77 -46.19 32.14 -12.43
N ARG A 78 -45.43 32.94 -13.18
CA ARG A 78 -44.32 32.50 -14.02
C ARG A 78 -43.08 33.35 -13.77
N ILE A 79 -41.93 32.69 -13.73
CA ILE A 79 -40.60 33.32 -13.58
C ILE A 79 -39.67 32.77 -14.65
N THR A 80 -38.80 33.62 -15.18
CA THR A 80 -37.78 33.25 -16.17
C THR A 80 -36.42 33.31 -15.51
N LEU A 81 -35.67 32.21 -15.58
CA LEU A 81 -34.31 32.10 -15.05
C LEU A 81 -33.33 31.97 -16.21
N LYS A 82 -32.28 32.78 -16.20
CA LYS A 82 -31.12 32.59 -17.06
C LYS A 82 -30.05 31.87 -16.24
N VAL A 83 -29.73 30.65 -16.66
CA VAL A 83 -28.81 29.77 -15.96
C VAL A 83 -27.60 29.48 -16.82
N GLY A 84 -26.42 29.72 -16.26
CA GLY A 84 -25.15 29.30 -16.83
C GLY A 84 -24.77 27.93 -16.28
N PRO A 85 -24.06 27.09 -17.05
CA PRO A 85 -23.42 25.92 -16.47
C PRO A 85 -22.39 26.42 -15.46
N ASN A 86 -22.42 25.91 -14.23
CA ASN A 86 -21.28 26.10 -13.36
C ASN A 86 -20.14 25.25 -13.93
N LEU A 87 -19.20 25.90 -14.60
CA LEU A 87 -18.01 25.25 -15.17
C LEU A 87 -17.19 24.53 -14.10
N LYS A 88 -17.39 24.86 -12.81
CA LYS A 88 -16.83 24.12 -11.68
C LYS A 88 -17.72 23.00 -11.15
N GLU A 89 -19.03 22.87 -11.46
CA GLU A 89 -19.91 21.70 -11.13
C GLU A 89 -19.73 20.48 -12.03
N LYS A 90 -18.63 20.42 -12.77
CA LYS A 90 -17.88 19.15 -12.83
C LYS A 90 -17.45 18.65 -11.45
N SER A 91 -17.58 19.45 -10.39
CA SER A 91 -17.52 19.01 -8.99
C SER A 91 -18.74 18.22 -8.51
N ALA A 92 -19.80 18.08 -9.30
CA ALA A 92 -20.72 16.96 -9.11
C ALA A 92 -20.07 15.60 -9.50
N GLN A 93 -18.95 15.61 -10.23
CA GLN A 93 -18.03 14.46 -10.25
C GLN A 93 -17.23 14.37 -8.94
N LEU A 94 -17.11 15.44 -8.14
CA LEU A 94 -16.41 15.49 -6.83
C LEU A 94 -17.17 14.79 -5.69
N THR A 95 -18.51 14.67 -5.73
CA THR A 95 -19.25 13.84 -4.75
C THR A 95 -19.22 12.33 -5.06
N ASN A 96 -18.97 11.95 -6.32
CA ASN A 96 -18.45 10.62 -6.66
C ASN A 96 -16.93 10.48 -6.39
N LYS A 97 -16.27 11.50 -5.83
CA LYS A 97 -14.79 11.61 -5.68
C LYS A 97 -14.32 11.68 -4.23
N LEU A 98 -15.20 11.47 -3.26
CA LEU A 98 -14.82 11.12 -1.89
C LEU A 98 -15.39 9.75 -1.49
N SER A 99 -15.58 8.86 -2.47
CA SER A 99 -15.69 7.43 -2.19
C SER A 99 -14.39 7.00 -1.50
N CYS A 100 -14.46 6.78 -0.20
CA CYS A 100 -13.35 6.20 0.52
C CYS A 100 -13.31 4.71 0.23
N TYR A 101 -12.24 4.28 -0.42
CA TYR A 101 -11.94 2.87 -0.57
C TYR A 101 -10.85 2.49 0.40
N MET A 102 -11.10 1.43 1.15
CA MET A 102 -10.17 0.87 2.13
C MET A 102 -9.85 -0.56 1.72
N ARG A 103 -8.57 -0.90 1.65
CA ARG A 103 -8.10 -2.28 1.57
C ARG A 103 -8.07 -2.86 2.98
N ALA A 104 -8.75 -3.99 3.19
CA ALA A 104 -8.69 -4.71 4.45
C ALA A 104 -7.32 -5.39 4.63
N LEU A 105 -6.67 -5.21 5.78
CA LEU A 105 -5.35 -5.80 6.08
C LEU A 105 -5.44 -6.96 7.10
N PHE A 106 -6.65 -7.43 7.38
CA PHE A 106 -6.98 -8.55 8.26
C PHE A 106 -8.30 -9.20 7.80
N ASP A 107 -8.59 -10.39 8.32
CA ASP A 107 -9.85 -11.09 8.09
C ASP A 107 -10.88 -10.73 9.16
N TYR A 108 -12.14 -10.62 8.76
CA TYR A 108 -13.24 -10.36 9.68
C TYR A 108 -14.42 -11.29 9.40
N ASP A 109 -14.79 -12.10 10.40
CA ASP A 109 -16.02 -12.87 10.39
C ASP A 109 -17.01 -12.29 11.43
N PRO A 110 -18.12 -11.67 10.99
CA PRO A 110 -19.20 -11.20 11.85
C PRO A 110 -19.71 -12.25 12.83
N LYS A 111 -19.72 -13.54 12.46
CA LYS A 111 -20.24 -14.65 13.26
C LYS A 111 -19.46 -14.84 14.55
N ASP A 112 -18.15 -14.58 14.52
CA ASP A 112 -17.27 -14.70 15.68
C ASP A 112 -17.30 -13.46 16.59
N ASP A 113 -17.85 -12.34 16.11
CA ASP A 113 -17.76 -11.05 16.79
C ASP A 113 -18.80 -10.83 17.92
N THR A 114 -18.41 -11.03 19.17
CA THR A 114 -19.32 -10.88 20.33
C THR A 114 -19.81 -9.46 20.59
N LEU A 115 -19.19 -8.43 20.00
CA LEU A 115 -19.56 -7.03 20.20
C LEU A 115 -20.52 -6.51 19.10
N LEU A 116 -20.68 -7.27 18.00
CA LEU A 116 -21.56 -6.90 16.91
C LEU A 116 -23.03 -6.99 17.35
N PRO A 117 -23.84 -5.89 17.28
CA PRO A 117 -25.20 -5.88 17.81
C PRO A 117 -26.13 -6.92 17.18
N CYS A 118 -25.97 -7.17 15.88
CA CYS A 118 -26.67 -8.23 15.15
C CYS A 118 -25.73 -8.84 14.12
N LYS A 119 -25.65 -10.18 14.09
CA LYS A 119 -24.72 -10.91 13.21
C LYS A 119 -25.06 -10.76 11.72
N GLU A 120 -26.34 -10.60 11.42
CA GLU A 120 -26.89 -10.53 10.06
C GLU A 120 -26.55 -9.21 9.35
N ILE A 121 -26.23 -8.16 10.10
CA ILE A 121 -25.87 -6.85 9.54
C ILE A 121 -24.36 -6.64 9.41
N GLY A 122 -23.55 -7.61 9.84
CA GLY A 122 -22.09 -7.53 9.69
C GLY A 122 -21.66 -7.88 8.27
N LEU A 123 -20.70 -7.13 7.75
CA LEU A 123 -20.09 -7.40 6.45
C LEU A 123 -18.84 -8.27 6.65
N GLU A 124 -18.89 -9.53 6.22
CA GLU A 124 -17.71 -10.40 6.18
C GLU A 124 -16.73 -9.89 5.11
N PHE A 125 -15.44 -9.90 5.42
CA PHE A 125 -14.38 -9.64 4.46
C PHE A 125 -13.12 -10.43 4.79
N LYS A 126 -12.31 -10.67 3.76
CA LYS A 126 -10.97 -11.22 3.88
C LYS A 126 -9.94 -10.13 3.65
N ARG A 127 -8.74 -10.42 4.12
CA ARG A 127 -7.55 -9.61 3.84
C ARG A 127 -7.35 -9.44 2.34
N GLY A 128 -7.15 -8.21 1.91
CA GLY A 128 -6.99 -7.82 0.51
C GLY A 128 -8.27 -7.28 -0.14
N ASP A 129 -9.45 -7.56 0.44
CA ASP A 129 -10.72 -7.04 -0.08
C ASP A 129 -10.73 -5.52 -0.08
N ILE A 130 -11.34 -4.95 -1.13
CA ILE A 130 -11.53 -3.51 -1.26
C ILE A 130 -12.95 -3.16 -0.84
N LEU A 131 -13.04 -2.37 0.22
CA LEU A 131 -14.29 -1.94 0.85
C LEU A 131 -14.56 -0.49 0.52
N GLN A 132 -15.77 -0.19 0.04
CA GLN A 132 -16.25 1.18 -0.10
C GLN A 132 -16.90 1.61 1.22
N VAL A 133 -16.25 2.51 1.94
CA VAL A 133 -16.74 3.01 3.23
C VAL A 133 -17.66 4.21 3.00
N SER A 134 -18.93 4.06 3.38
CA SER A 134 -19.99 5.06 3.19
C SER A 134 -20.25 5.92 4.43
N ASP A 135 -20.09 5.37 5.64
CA ASP A 135 -20.24 6.11 6.90
C ASP A 135 -19.19 5.67 7.95
N ARG A 136 -18.58 6.65 8.63
CA ARG A 136 -17.57 6.49 9.69
C ARG A 136 -17.94 7.18 11.01
N LYS A 137 -19.17 7.67 11.15
CA LYS A 137 -19.60 8.46 12.33
C LYS A 137 -19.57 7.67 13.63
N ASP A 138 -19.85 6.37 13.58
CA ASP A 138 -19.79 5.52 14.76
C ASP A 138 -18.32 5.09 15.02
N PRO A 139 -17.80 5.33 16.24
CA PRO A 139 -16.41 5.05 16.61
C PRO A 139 -16.11 3.55 16.83
N ASN A 140 -17.12 2.68 16.69
CA ASN A 140 -16.99 1.25 16.80
C ASN A 140 -17.27 0.56 15.45
N TRP A 141 -18.31 1.01 14.74
CA TRP A 141 -18.86 0.30 13.58
C TRP A 141 -19.00 1.21 12.36
N TRP A 142 -18.19 0.96 11.33
CA TRP A 142 -18.33 1.67 10.06
C TRP A 142 -19.31 0.97 9.13
N GLN A 143 -19.98 1.73 8.27
CA GLN A 143 -20.80 1.17 7.19
C GLN A 143 -19.96 1.07 5.92
N ALA A 144 -19.94 -0.11 5.33
CA ALA A 144 -19.20 -0.38 4.10
C ALA A 144 -19.93 -1.40 3.22
N SER A 145 -19.49 -1.49 1.98
CA SER A 145 -19.86 -2.53 1.01
C SER A 145 -18.62 -3.03 0.28
N HIS A 146 -18.69 -4.23 -0.29
CA HIS A 146 -17.65 -4.70 -1.22
C HIS A 146 -17.73 -3.90 -2.51
N VAL A 147 -16.58 -3.55 -3.10
CA VAL A 147 -16.56 -2.86 -4.41
C VAL A 147 -17.24 -3.68 -5.51
N GLU A 148 -17.16 -5.01 -5.44
CA GLU A 148 -17.79 -5.92 -6.40
C GLU A 148 -19.31 -6.01 -6.22
N ASN A 149 -19.82 -5.69 -5.03
CA ASN A 149 -21.24 -5.73 -4.70
C ASN A 149 -21.63 -4.52 -3.84
N PRO A 150 -21.75 -3.33 -4.44
CA PRO A 150 -21.96 -2.08 -3.71
C PRO A 150 -23.36 -1.95 -3.11
N ASP A 151 -24.33 -2.75 -3.56
CA ASP A 151 -25.72 -2.70 -3.08
C ASP A 151 -25.89 -3.33 -1.69
N VAL A 152 -24.94 -4.17 -1.27
CA VAL A 152 -24.97 -4.84 0.05
C VAL A 152 -24.10 -4.06 1.03
N VAL A 153 -24.76 -3.24 1.85
CA VAL A 153 -24.14 -2.49 2.93
C VAL A 153 -24.21 -3.27 4.24
N GLY A 154 -23.09 -3.39 4.94
CA GLY A 154 -23.02 -3.97 6.28
C GLY A 154 -22.04 -3.25 7.19
N LEU A 155 -22.00 -3.68 8.44
CA LEU A 155 -21.11 -3.13 9.46
C LEU A 155 -19.76 -3.83 9.44
N ILE A 156 -18.69 -3.03 9.45
CA ILE A 156 -17.32 -3.47 9.65
C ILE A 156 -16.77 -2.83 10.93
N PRO A 157 -15.83 -3.48 11.64
CA PRO A 157 -15.23 -2.88 12.82
C PRO A 157 -14.37 -1.67 12.42
N SER A 158 -14.55 -0.55 13.09
CA SER A 158 -13.71 0.63 12.93
C SER A 158 -12.26 0.35 13.35
N PRO A 159 -11.28 1.15 12.88
CA PRO A 159 -9.90 1.08 13.36
C PRO A 159 -9.82 1.22 14.88
N GLU A 160 -10.57 2.13 15.48
CA GLU A 160 -10.58 2.39 16.93
C GLU A 160 -11.09 1.19 17.74
N LEU A 161 -12.06 0.44 17.20
CA LEU A 161 -12.55 -0.81 17.84
C LEU A 161 -11.49 -1.91 17.77
N GLU A 162 -10.89 -2.12 16.61
CA GLU A 162 -9.86 -3.13 16.42
C GLU A 162 -8.58 -2.82 17.19
N GLU A 163 -8.19 -1.55 17.29
CA GLU A 163 -7.09 -1.12 18.14
C GLU A 163 -7.35 -1.47 19.61
N ARG A 164 -8.57 -1.20 20.11
CA ARG A 164 -8.97 -1.58 21.47
C ARG A 164 -8.93 -3.10 21.68
N ARG A 165 -9.39 -3.89 20.71
CA ARG A 165 -9.34 -5.37 20.76
C ARG A 165 -7.91 -5.88 20.87
N LYS A 166 -7.00 -5.32 20.08
CA LYS A 166 -5.58 -5.76 20.03
C LYS A 166 -4.74 -5.16 21.16
N ALA A 167 -5.14 -4.03 21.74
CA ALA A 167 -4.52 -3.45 22.92
C ALA A 167 -4.88 -4.20 24.22
N TYR A 168 -6.00 -4.92 24.26
CA TYR A 168 -6.42 -5.72 25.39
C TYR A 168 -5.65 -7.05 25.43
N VAL A 169 -4.53 -7.07 26.15
CA VAL A 169 -3.87 -8.33 26.53
C VAL A 169 -4.61 -8.88 27.74
N PRO A 170 -5.25 -10.07 27.68
CA PRO A 170 -5.77 -10.73 28.87
C PRO A 170 -4.67 -10.79 29.93
N PRO A 171 -4.95 -10.51 31.22
CA PRO A 171 -3.91 -10.52 32.27
C PRO A 171 -3.07 -11.81 32.31
N GLU A 172 -3.64 -12.90 31.80
CA GLU A 172 -3.11 -14.26 31.74
C GLU A 172 -2.13 -14.47 30.57
N ALA A 173 -2.26 -13.68 29.49
CA ALA A 173 -1.41 -13.72 28.29
C ALA A 173 -0.26 -12.70 28.35
N ASP A 174 -0.19 -11.90 29.43
CA ASP A 174 0.95 -11.05 29.70
C ASP A 174 2.10 -11.95 30.19
N PHE A 175 3.06 -12.27 29.31
CA PHE A 175 4.28 -13.07 29.60
C PHE A 175 5.15 -12.48 30.74
N VAL A 176 4.69 -11.39 31.35
CA VAL A 176 5.14 -10.79 32.59
C VAL A 176 4.84 -11.66 33.83
N HIS A 177 3.80 -12.50 33.83
CA HIS A 177 3.39 -13.29 34.99
C HIS A 177 3.57 -14.81 34.77
N LYS A 178 4.81 -15.30 34.71
CA LYS A 178 5.03 -16.73 34.97
C LYS A 178 4.83 -16.99 36.46
N ILE A 179 3.75 -17.68 36.83
CA ILE A 179 3.63 -18.29 38.15
C ILE A 179 4.67 -19.42 38.20
N SER A 180 5.73 -19.24 38.99
CA SER A 180 6.59 -20.36 39.38
C SER A 180 5.86 -21.17 40.46
N ILE A 181 6.05 -22.50 40.41
CA ILE A 181 5.74 -23.42 41.52
C ILE A 181 6.32 -22.77 42.80
N CYS A 182 5.45 -22.38 43.74
CA CYS A 182 5.73 -21.63 44.99
C CYS A 182 5.28 -20.15 45.07
N GLY A 183 4.35 -19.67 44.23
CA GLY A 183 3.44 -18.57 44.60
C GLY A 183 4.02 -17.15 44.70
N ALA A 184 5.30 -16.93 44.39
CA ALA A 184 5.86 -15.59 44.27
C ALA A 184 5.56 -14.99 42.87
N ARG A 185 4.80 -13.90 42.82
CA ARG A 185 4.54 -13.14 41.58
C ARG A 185 5.81 -12.39 41.15
N ILE A 186 6.56 -12.94 40.20
CA ILE A 186 7.63 -12.17 39.54
C ILE A 186 6.98 -11.30 38.46
N SER A 187 6.68 -10.05 38.79
CA SER A 187 6.31 -9.04 37.80
C SER A 187 7.56 -8.64 37.01
N LYS A 188 7.69 -9.08 35.75
CA LYS A 188 8.56 -8.33 34.81
C LYS A 188 7.93 -6.98 34.51
N LYS A 189 8.52 -5.89 35.02
CA LYS A 189 8.15 -4.52 34.66
C LYS A 189 7.92 -4.40 33.14
N LYS A 190 6.75 -3.89 32.75
CA LYS A 190 6.45 -3.48 31.37
C LYS A 190 7.61 -2.62 30.88
N LYS A 191 8.39 -3.11 29.91
CA LYS A 191 9.54 -2.36 29.38
C LYS A 191 9.00 -1.12 28.65
N LYS A 192 9.06 0.03 29.31
CA LYS A 192 8.95 1.33 28.63
C LYS A 192 10.28 1.55 27.91
N PHE A 193 10.28 1.40 26.59
CA PHE A 193 11.44 1.79 25.79
C PHE A 193 11.40 3.31 25.60
N VAL A 194 12.52 3.97 25.88
CA VAL A 194 12.76 5.32 25.37
C VAL A 194 13.05 5.16 23.88
N TYR A 195 12.48 6.02 23.04
CA TYR A 195 12.67 5.94 21.59
C TYR A 195 14.17 6.07 21.24
N GLU A 196 14.76 4.98 20.78
CA GLU A 196 16.07 4.95 20.15
C GLU A 196 15.90 4.53 18.69
N SER A 197 16.58 5.20 17.76
CA SER A 197 16.53 4.90 16.32
C SER A 197 16.92 3.46 15.97
N ARG A 198 17.68 2.78 16.84
CA ARG A 198 18.03 1.35 16.77
C ARG A 198 16.90 0.39 17.18
N SER A 199 15.86 0.88 17.87
CA SER A 199 14.67 0.10 18.27
C SER A 199 13.50 0.21 17.29
N SER A 200 13.70 0.88 16.14
CA SER A 200 12.71 1.04 15.07
C SER A 200 12.05 -0.27 14.66
N VAL A 201 12.84 -1.35 14.52
CA VAL A 201 12.36 -2.70 14.17
C VAL A 201 11.38 -3.28 15.21
N GLN A 202 11.57 -2.98 16.50
CA GLN A 202 10.66 -3.44 17.57
C GLN A 202 9.40 -2.58 17.64
N LEU A 203 9.49 -1.30 17.26
CA LEU A 203 8.35 -0.39 17.16
C LEU A 203 7.49 -0.64 15.91
N GLU A 204 8.11 -1.07 14.80
CA GLU A 204 7.43 -1.47 13.57
C GLU A 204 6.49 -2.67 13.78
N GLY A 205 6.86 -3.59 14.67
CA GLY A 205 5.99 -4.70 15.07
C GLY A 205 4.76 -4.28 15.89
N ALA A 206 4.70 -3.03 16.35
CA ALA A 206 3.57 -2.47 17.12
C ALA A 206 2.60 -1.64 16.26
N GLU A 207 2.87 -1.46 14.97
CA GLU A 207 2.00 -0.73 14.05
C GLU A 207 0.82 -1.60 13.62
N LEU A 208 -0.38 -1.27 14.13
CA LEU A 208 -1.63 -1.94 13.80
C LEU A 208 -2.08 -1.54 12.40
N ALA A 209 -1.70 -2.33 11.41
CA ALA A 209 -2.20 -2.18 10.05
C ALA A 209 -3.55 -2.88 9.93
N LEU A 210 -4.63 -2.10 9.93
CA LEU A 210 -6.02 -2.60 9.92
C LEU A 210 -6.67 -2.36 8.56
N TYR A 211 -6.61 -1.12 8.10
CA TYR A 211 -7.10 -0.70 6.80
C TYR A 211 -6.06 0.20 6.14
N GLU A 212 -6.00 0.16 4.82
CA GLU A 212 -5.22 1.09 4.02
C GLU A 212 -6.13 1.82 3.04
N GLU A 213 -6.06 3.15 3.02
CA GLU A 213 -6.84 3.92 2.06
C GLU A 213 -6.24 3.78 0.66
N VAL A 214 -7.08 3.42 -0.31
CA VAL A 214 -6.67 3.11 -1.67
C VAL A 214 -7.48 3.88 -2.70
N ALA A 215 -6.90 4.04 -3.89
CA ALA A 215 -7.56 4.61 -5.04
C ALA A 215 -7.38 3.69 -6.26
N ARG A 216 -8.43 3.63 -7.08
CA ARG A 216 -8.40 2.91 -8.34
C ARG A 216 -7.71 3.77 -9.39
N THR A 217 -6.67 3.23 -9.99
CA THR A 217 -5.85 3.89 -11.01
C THR A 217 -5.95 3.12 -12.33
N PRO A 218 -5.87 3.82 -13.48
CA PRO A 218 -5.71 3.19 -14.78
C PRO A 218 -4.45 2.29 -14.81
N PRO A 219 -4.35 1.35 -15.76
CA PRO A 219 -3.18 0.50 -15.89
C PRO A 219 -1.87 1.29 -16.02
N PHE A 220 -0.85 0.91 -15.26
CA PHE A 220 0.47 1.53 -15.30
C PHE A 220 1.56 0.58 -14.78
N LEU A 221 2.80 0.77 -15.23
CA LEU A 221 3.92 0.00 -14.70
C LEU A 221 4.43 0.61 -13.39
N ARG A 222 4.63 -0.27 -12.40
CA ARG A 222 5.32 0.05 -11.15
C ARG A 222 6.78 0.43 -11.42
N ARG A 223 7.39 1.27 -10.57
CA ARG A 223 8.77 1.74 -10.81
C ARG A 223 9.82 0.82 -10.21
N VAL A 224 9.45 0.11 -9.14
CA VAL A 224 10.32 -0.82 -8.42
C VAL A 224 9.66 -2.19 -8.39
N LEU A 225 10.42 -3.24 -8.71
CA LEU A 225 10.09 -4.63 -8.40
C LEU A 225 10.93 -5.07 -7.21
N ALA A 226 10.32 -5.29 -6.05
CA ALA A 226 11.01 -5.76 -4.86
C ALA A 226 10.83 -7.28 -4.72
N LEU A 227 11.92 -8.02 -4.83
CA LEU A 227 11.98 -9.45 -4.55
C LEU A 227 12.40 -9.66 -3.10
N VAL A 228 11.49 -10.20 -2.28
CA VAL A 228 11.73 -10.48 -0.85
C VAL A 228 11.59 -11.96 -0.54
N GLY A 229 12.31 -12.44 0.47
CA GLY A 229 12.32 -13.85 0.83
C GLY A 229 13.54 -14.20 1.66
N THR A 230 13.63 -15.45 2.12
CA THR A 230 14.80 -15.92 2.85
C THR A 230 16.04 -16.03 1.95
N ARG A 231 17.19 -16.33 2.54
CA ARG A 231 18.41 -16.60 1.76
C ARG A 231 18.27 -17.95 1.07
N GLY A 232 18.83 -18.10 -0.13
CA GLY A 232 18.84 -19.38 -0.86
C GLY A 232 17.60 -19.68 -1.71
N VAL A 233 16.53 -18.89 -1.63
CA VAL A 233 15.28 -19.14 -2.39
C VAL A 233 15.32 -18.71 -3.87
N GLY A 234 16.49 -18.27 -4.38
CA GLY A 234 16.69 -17.97 -5.81
C GLY A 234 16.36 -16.55 -6.28
N ARG A 235 16.15 -15.58 -5.37
CA ARG A 235 15.87 -14.16 -5.69
C ARG A 235 16.88 -13.55 -6.67
N ARG A 236 18.18 -13.70 -6.38
CA ARG A 236 19.26 -13.20 -7.24
C ARG A 236 19.26 -13.85 -8.63
N THR A 237 18.97 -15.14 -8.71
CA THR A 237 18.91 -15.87 -9.99
C THR A 237 17.79 -15.32 -10.86
N ILE A 238 16.59 -15.14 -10.29
CA ILE A 238 15.43 -14.55 -10.98
C ILE A 238 15.74 -13.13 -11.44
N LYS A 239 16.23 -12.27 -10.53
CA LYS A 239 16.64 -10.89 -10.85
C LYS A 239 17.61 -10.82 -12.03
N ASN A 240 18.69 -11.60 -11.96
CA ASN A 240 19.73 -11.57 -12.98
C ASN A 240 19.19 -12.03 -14.34
N ARG A 241 18.34 -13.06 -14.35
CA ARG A 241 17.68 -13.52 -15.58
C ARG A 241 16.81 -12.44 -16.20
N MET A 242 15.95 -11.78 -15.42
CA MET A 242 15.09 -10.70 -15.91
C MET A 242 15.91 -9.58 -16.57
N ILE A 243 17.00 -9.17 -15.94
CA ILE A 243 17.88 -8.10 -16.46
C ILE A 243 18.61 -8.56 -17.74
N GLN A 244 19.04 -9.82 -17.81
CA GLN A 244 19.73 -10.35 -18.98
C GLN A 244 18.80 -10.52 -20.18
N GLU A 245 17.56 -11.00 -19.96
CA GLU A 245 16.58 -11.21 -21.02
C GLU A 245 15.95 -9.89 -21.51
N HIS A 246 15.79 -8.89 -20.63
CA HIS A 246 15.16 -7.62 -20.95
C HIS A 246 15.93 -6.40 -20.37
N PRO A 247 17.17 -6.14 -20.85
CA PRO A 247 18.05 -5.09 -20.32
C PRO A 247 17.57 -3.66 -20.58
N ASP A 248 16.67 -3.50 -21.53
CA ASP A 248 15.99 -2.24 -21.88
C ASP A 248 14.83 -1.93 -20.93
N ARG A 249 14.24 -2.95 -20.29
CA ARG A 249 13.08 -2.81 -19.39
C ARG A 249 13.45 -2.82 -17.92
N PHE A 250 14.49 -3.58 -17.54
CA PHE A 250 14.87 -3.79 -16.16
C PHE A 250 16.29 -3.32 -15.87
N GLY A 251 16.48 -2.74 -14.67
CA GLY A 251 17.80 -2.37 -14.17
C GLY A 251 18.02 -2.85 -12.74
N ALA A 252 19.28 -3.09 -12.39
CA ALA A 252 19.71 -3.30 -11.01
C ALA A 252 20.47 -2.09 -10.50
N VAL A 253 20.37 -1.88 -9.19
CA VAL A 253 21.19 -0.88 -8.48
C VAL A 253 22.60 -1.40 -8.24
N VAL A 254 23.57 -0.51 -8.43
CA VAL A 254 24.94 -0.72 -7.94
C VAL A 254 24.99 -0.28 -6.47
N PRO A 255 25.29 -1.19 -5.52
CA PRO A 255 25.36 -0.85 -4.10
C PRO A 255 26.62 -0.04 -3.78
N HIS A 256 26.61 0.62 -2.63
CA HIS A 256 27.76 1.35 -2.09
C HIS A 256 28.53 0.50 -1.10
N THR A 257 29.83 0.72 -0.98
CA THR A 257 30.66 0.11 0.05
C THR A 257 31.79 1.02 0.53
N SER A 258 32.12 0.89 1.82
CA SER A 258 33.30 1.52 2.42
C SER A 258 34.56 0.66 2.34
N ARG A 259 34.47 -0.51 1.70
CA ARG A 259 35.62 -1.37 1.43
C ARG A 259 36.48 -0.72 0.34
N PRO A 260 37.81 -0.72 0.44
CA PRO A 260 38.66 -0.28 -0.67
C PRO A 260 38.46 -1.19 -1.91
N PRO A 261 38.53 -0.62 -3.14
CA PRO A 261 38.46 -1.41 -4.37
C PRO A 261 39.64 -2.39 -4.44
N ARG A 262 39.38 -3.62 -4.88
CA ARG A 262 40.40 -4.62 -5.20
C ARG A 262 41.05 -4.31 -6.55
N PRO A 263 42.23 -4.90 -6.84
CA PRO A 263 42.78 -4.86 -8.19
C PRO A 263 41.73 -5.33 -9.21
N MET A 264 41.57 -4.59 -10.31
CA MET A 264 40.56 -4.80 -11.37
C MET A 264 39.11 -4.41 -11.01
N GLU A 265 38.80 -3.96 -9.79
CA GLU A 265 37.48 -3.39 -9.50
C GLU A 265 37.44 -1.92 -9.89
N GLU A 266 36.47 -1.55 -10.73
CA GLU A 266 36.21 -0.17 -11.10
C GLU A 266 35.01 0.40 -10.35
N ASN A 267 35.10 1.68 -9.99
CA ASN A 267 34.04 2.40 -9.31
C ASN A 267 32.80 2.53 -10.22
N GLY A 268 31.63 2.19 -9.68
CA GLY A 268 30.36 2.25 -10.42
C GLY A 268 30.04 1.00 -11.25
N GLN A 269 30.93 0.00 -11.31
CA GLN A 269 30.61 -1.28 -11.96
C GLN A 269 29.93 -2.25 -10.99
N SER A 270 30.67 -2.74 -9.99
CA SER A 270 30.15 -3.68 -8.98
C SER A 270 29.74 -2.99 -7.69
N TYR A 271 30.44 -1.92 -7.35
CA TYR A 271 30.16 -1.09 -6.18
C TYR A 271 30.49 0.38 -6.47
N TRP A 272 29.79 1.26 -5.79
CA TRP A 272 30.25 2.62 -5.53
C TRP A 272 31.15 2.60 -4.30
N PHE A 273 32.44 2.80 -4.50
CA PHE A 273 33.44 2.85 -3.44
C PHE A 273 33.47 4.26 -2.85
N VAL A 274 33.03 4.37 -1.61
CA VAL A 274 32.88 5.64 -0.87
C VAL A 274 33.55 5.54 0.50
N SER A 275 33.83 6.67 1.15
CA SER A 275 34.47 6.61 2.48
C SER A 275 33.48 6.08 3.54
N ARG A 276 34.00 5.53 4.64
CA ARG A 276 33.16 5.07 5.76
C ARG A 276 32.40 6.24 6.37
N GLU A 277 33.06 7.38 6.56
CA GLU A 277 32.47 8.60 7.13
C GLU A 277 31.32 9.12 6.26
N GLU A 278 31.48 9.08 4.94
CA GLU A 278 30.44 9.46 3.99
C GLU A 278 29.23 8.51 4.08
N MET A 279 29.45 7.19 4.07
CA MET A 279 28.36 6.23 4.23
C MET A 279 27.63 6.41 5.57
N GLU A 280 28.35 6.62 6.66
CA GLU A 280 27.75 6.83 7.97
C GLU A 280 26.92 8.11 7.99
N ARG A 281 27.44 9.23 7.47
CA ARG A 281 26.70 10.48 7.35
C ARG A 281 25.41 10.30 6.55
N ASP A 282 25.48 9.60 5.43
CA ASP A 282 24.35 9.41 4.53
C ASP A 282 23.32 8.42 5.10
N ALA A 283 23.77 7.43 5.86
CA ALA A 283 22.91 6.55 6.66
C ALA A 283 22.18 7.32 7.76
N HIS A 284 22.86 8.20 8.50
CA HIS A 284 22.23 9.07 9.50
C HIS A 284 21.23 10.05 8.88
N ALA A 285 21.47 10.45 7.63
CA ALA A 285 20.56 11.30 6.86
C ALA A 285 19.41 10.52 6.18
N GLY A 286 19.27 9.20 6.42
CA GLY A 286 18.18 8.39 5.87
C GLY A 286 18.25 8.20 4.36
N ARG A 287 19.44 8.28 3.74
CA ARG A 287 19.61 8.17 2.27
C ARG A 287 19.86 6.74 1.77
N PHE A 288 19.87 5.76 2.67
CA PHE A 288 19.97 4.35 2.33
C PHE A 288 18.62 3.65 2.49
N LEU A 289 18.29 2.80 1.53
CA LEU A 289 17.19 1.84 1.66
C LEU A 289 17.51 0.83 2.77
N GLU A 290 18.70 0.27 2.69
CA GLU A 290 19.26 -0.68 3.65
C GLU A 290 20.78 -0.55 3.67
N TYR A 291 21.37 -0.76 4.85
CA TYR A 291 22.81 -0.78 5.02
C TYR A 291 23.19 -1.72 6.16
N GLY A 292 24.41 -2.23 6.12
CA GLY A 292 24.94 -3.14 7.13
C GLY A 292 26.46 -3.22 7.08
N GLU A 293 27.04 -3.79 8.13
CA GLU A 293 28.48 -3.96 8.25
C GLU A 293 28.85 -5.43 8.03
N HIS A 294 29.89 -5.66 7.21
CA HIS A 294 30.45 -6.98 6.97
C HIS A 294 31.98 -6.89 6.88
N ASN A 295 32.68 -7.69 7.69
CA ASN A 295 34.14 -7.70 7.81
C ASN A 295 34.76 -6.29 8.02
N GLY A 296 34.13 -5.47 8.88
CA GLY A 296 34.62 -4.12 9.21
C GLY A 296 34.33 -3.04 8.16
N HIS A 297 33.61 -3.37 7.09
CA HIS A 297 33.24 -2.42 6.03
C HIS A 297 31.72 -2.31 5.91
N LEU A 298 31.26 -1.10 5.60
CA LEU A 298 29.86 -0.83 5.33
C LEU A 298 29.49 -1.20 3.90
N TYR A 299 28.26 -1.68 3.74
CA TYR A 299 27.61 -1.95 2.46
C TYR A 299 26.17 -1.44 2.53
N GLY A 300 25.65 -0.90 1.44
CA GLY A 300 24.26 -0.45 1.42
C GLY A 300 23.73 -0.09 0.04
N THR A 301 22.41 -0.04 -0.07
CA THR A 301 21.70 0.38 -1.28
C THR A 301 21.25 1.83 -1.12
N HIS A 302 21.92 2.76 -1.80
CA HIS A 302 21.60 4.18 -1.73
C HIS A 302 20.31 4.48 -2.50
N LEU A 303 19.45 5.35 -1.96
CA LEU A 303 18.17 5.70 -2.59
C LEU A 303 18.37 6.38 -3.96
N ASP A 304 19.43 7.17 -4.12
CA ASP A 304 19.74 7.78 -5.42
C ASP A 304 20.15 6.76 -6.49
N SER A 305 20.71 5.59 -6.11
CA SER A 305 20.96 4.51 -7.07
C SER A 305 19.63 3.99 -7.65
N ILE A 306 18.60 3.87 -6.81
CA ILE A 306 17.25 3.45 -7.24
C ILE A 306 16.66 4.50 -8.18
N ARG A 307 16.73 5.78 -7.78
CA ARG A 307 16.27 6.91 -8.60
C ARG A 307 17.03 7.00 -9.93
N GLY A 308 18.31 6.65 -9.95
CA GLY A 308 19.12 6.57 -11.18
C GLY A 308 18.53 5.60 -12.20
N VAL A 309 18.26 4.36 -11.78
CA VAL A 309 17.63 3.34 -12.65
C VAL A 309 16.26 3.80 -13.13
N MET A 310 15.45 4.40 -12.25
CA MET A 310 14.15 4.94 -12.62
C MET A 310 14.23 6.08 -13.66
N LYS A 311 15.25 6.94 -13.57
CA LYS A 311 15.49 8.03 -14.53
C LYS A 311 15.90 7.52 -15.92
N GLU A 312 16.48 6.33 -16.01
CA GLU A 312 16.73 5.65 -17.29
C GLU A 312 15.45 5.11 -17.96
N GLY A 313 14.29 5.24 -17.30
CA GLY A 313 13.02 4.69 -17.79
C GLY A 313 12.86 3.19 -17.55
N LYS A 314 13.75 2.57 -16.75
CA LYS A 314 13.72 1.14 -16.42
C LYS A 314 13.01 0.90 -15.10
N MET A 315 12.37 -0.26 -14.99
CA MET A 315 11.89 -0.77 -13.70
C MET A 315 13.09 -1.27 -12.89
N CYS A 316 13.25 -0.74 -11.67
CA CYS A 316 14.35 -1.10 -10.80
C CYS A 316 14.03 -2.42 -10.06
N ILE A 317 14.81 -3.48 -10.30
CA ILE A 317 14.66 -4.75 -9.59
C ILE A 317 15.56 -4.76 -8.34
N LEU A 318 14.93 -4.83 -7.18
CA LEU A 318 15.58 -4.89 -5.87
C LEU A 318 15.49 -6.31 -5.31
N ASP A 319 16.61 -6.78 -4.76
CA ASP A 319 16.68 -7.99 -3.93
C ASP A 319 17.02 -7.55 -2.51
N CYS A 320 16.02 -7.01 -1.81
CA CYS A 320 16.19 -6.31 -0.53
C CYS A 320 15.72 -7.14 0.67
N ALA A 321 16.06 -6.69 1.86
CA ALA A 321 15.54 -7.25 3.10
C ALA A 321 14.06 -6.86 3.31
N PRO A 322 13.24 -7.70 3.98
CA PRO A 322 11.83 -7.39 4.23
C PRO A 322 11.56 -6.08 4.99
N GLN A 323 12.52 -5.67 5.83
CA GLN A 323 12.44 -4.41 6.58
C GLN A 323 12.39 -3.18 5.66
N SER A 324 13.02 -3.27 4.49
CA SER A 324 13.09 -2.20 3.49
C SER A 324 11.72 -1.91 2.85
N LEU A 325 10.76 -2.84 2.95
CA LEU A 325 9.43 -2.71 2.35
C LEU A 325 8.64 -1.53 2.91
N LYS A 326 8.77 -1.22 4.22
CA LYS A 326 8.06 -0.10 4.83
C LYS A 326 8.47 1.23 4.20
N LEU A 327 9.77 1.43 3.99
CA LEU A 327 10.30 2.63 3.34
C LEU A 327 9.83 2.72 1.89
N LEU A 328 9.93 1.63 1.13
CA LEU A 328 9.48 1.59 -0.27
C LEU A 328 7.99 1.87 -0.40
N HIS A 329 7.18 1.29 0.48
CA HIS A 329 5.73 1.44 0.49
C HIS A 329 5.29 2.86 0.84
N ASN A 330 5.91 3.47 1.85
CA ASN A 330 5.53 4.80 2.33
C ASN A 330 6.08 5.94 1.47
N SER A 331 6.94 5.62 0.50
CA SER A 331 7.51 6.61 -0.43
C SER A 331 6.81 6.51 -1.78
N GLY A 332 5.90 7.44 -2.05
CA GLY A 332 5.12 7.49 -3.30
C GLY A 332 5.97 7.59 -4.59
N GLU A 333 7.28 7.89 -4.50
CA GLU A 333 8.17 7.90 -5.66
C GLU A 333 8.53 6.51 -6.19
N PHE A 334 8.55 5.48 -5.32
CA PHE A 334 9.06 4.15 -5.69
C PHE A 334 8.00 3.23 -6.26
N LEU A 335 6.72 3.44 -5.91
CA LEU A 335 5.57 2.68 -6.42
C LEU A 335 5.90 1.18 -6.53
N PRO A 336 6.27 0.50 -5.42
CA PRO A 336 6.81 -0.85 -5.47
C PRO A 336 5.74 -1.86 -5.91
N PHE A 337 6.18 -2.89 -6.64
CA PHE A 337 5.50 -4.18 -6.75
C PHE A 337 6.32 -5.21 -5.98
N VAL A 338 5.75 -5.78 -4.93
CA VAL A 338 6.45 -6.64 -3.99
C VAL A 338 6.08 -8.09 -4.23
N VAL A 339 7.06 -8.86 -4.70
CA VAL A 339 6.94 -10.30 -4.88
C VAL A 339 7.73 -11.01 -3.80
N MET A 340 7.03 -11.73 -2.94
CA MET A 340 7.65 -12.65 -2.00
C MET A 340 7.95 -13.99 -2.67
N ILE A 341 9.23 -14.35 -2.69
CA ILE A 341 9.70 -15.67 -3.08
C ILE A 341 9.73 -16.56 -1.83
N GLY A 342 8.69 -17.37 -1.69
CA GLY A 342 8.56 -18.34 -0.60
C GLY A 342 9.55 -19.48 -0.73
N ALA A 343 10.07 -19.94 0.42
CA ALA A 343 10.93 -21.11 0.46
C ALA A 343 10.16 -22.37 0.00
N PRO A 344 10.67 -23.11 -1.00
CA PRO A 344 10.07 -24.37 -1.41
C PRO A 344 10.36 -25.47 -0.39
N GLY A 345 9.81 -26.67 -0.62
CA GLY A 345 10.10 -27.84 0.24
C GLY A 345 11.61 -28.13 0.36
N ILE A 346 11.99 -28.84 1.43
CA ILE A 346 13.40 -29.14 1.77
C ILE A 346 14.15 -29.75 0.58
N GLU A 347 13.53 -30.68 -0.15
CA GLU A 347 14.14 -31.33 -1.32
C GLU A 347 14.47 -30.33 -2.44
N GLN A 348 13.60 -29.35 -2.68
CA GLN A 348 13.80 -28.32 -3.70
C GLN A 348 14.81 -27.26 -3.24
N LEU A 349 14.78 -26.87 -1.96
CA LEU A 349 15.80 -25.98 -1.37
C LEU A 349 17.20 -26.54 -1.53
N ARG A 350 17.34 -27.87 -1.32
CA ARG A 350 18.58 -28.60 -1.53
C ARG A 350 19.08 -28.41 -2.97
N ASN A 351 18.21 -28.60 -3.97
CA ASN A 351 18.56 -28.42 -5.38
C ASN A 351 18.98 -26.97 -5.74
N LEU A 352 18.27 -25.96 -5.22
CA LEU A 352 18.62 -24.55 -5.43
C LEU A 352 19.99 -24.19 -4.81
N THR A 353 20.29 -24.76 -3.64
CA THR A 353 21.56 -24.56 -2.93
C THR A 353 22.71 -25.22 -3.69
N TYR A 354 22.53 -26.47 -4.16
CA TYR A 354 23.53 -27.16 -4.98
C TYR A 354 23.79 -26.46 -6.32
N ALA A 355 22.75 -25.96 -6.99
CA ALA A 355 22.89 -25.20 -8.23
C ALA A 355 23.68 -23.90 -8.02
N SER A 356 23.45 -23.20 -6.90
CA SER A 356 24.20 -21.99 -6.53
C SER A 356 25.67 -22.29 -6.19
N ASN A 357 25.93 -23.43 -5.56
CA ASN A 357 27.27 -23.85 -5.14
C ASN A 357 28.12 -24.47 -6.27
N ARG A 358 27.54 -24.85 -7.42
CA ARG A 358 28.32 -25.38 -8.56
C ARG A 358 29.38 -24.42 -9.11
N ASN A 359 29.21 -23.12 -8.89
CA ASN A 359 30.22 -22.11 -9.25
C ASN A 359 31.39 -22.04 -8.24
N LEU A 360 31.33 -22.76 -7.12
CA LEU A 360 32.35 -22.79 -6.05
C LEU A 360 32.97 -24.17 -5.80
N THR A 361 32.46 -25.26 -6.42
CA THR A 361 32.83 -26.64 -6.05
C THR A 361 33.88 -27.31 -6.93
N PHE A 362 34.45 -26.63 -7.93
CA PHE A 362 35.47 -27.24 -8.79
C PHE A 362 36.73 -27.69 -8.02
N ASP A 363 36.97 -27.16 -6.81
CA ASP A 363 38.15 -27.48 -5.99
C ASP A 363 37.93 -28.57 -4.92
N ARG A 364 36.69 -29.04 -4.69
CA ARG A 364 36.39 -29.84 -3.47
C ARG A 364 36.67 -31.33 -3.63
N GLN A 365 36.72 -31.84 -4.86
CA GLN A 365 36.67 -33.27 -5.16
C GLN A 365 38.05 -33.94 -5.36
N SER A 366 39.13 -33.16 -5.33
CA SER A 366 40.50 -33.64 -5.61
C SER A 366 41.32 -33.99 -4.36
N SER A 367 40.78 -33.84 -3.15
CA SER A 367 41.56 -34.07 -1.93
C SER A 367 41.46 -35.51 -1.38
N ILE A 368 42.58 -36.25 -1.43
CA ILE A 368 42.79 -37.61 -0.89
C ILE A 368 42.50 -37.74 0.63
N ARG A 369 42.18 -36.63 1.32
CA ARG A 369 41.85 -36.57 2.76
C ARG A 369 40.43 -37.04 3.13
N TYR A 370 39.58 -37.38 2.15
CA TYR A 370 38.16 -37.70 2.37
C TYR A 370 37.85 -39.16 2.77
N SER A 371 38.82 -40.09 2.76
CA SER A 371 38.56 -41.51 3.08
C SER A 371 38.59 -41.86 4.58
N SER A 372 39.03 -40.92 5.43
CA SER A 372 39.18 -41.16 6.88
C SER A 372 37.82 -41.23 7.59
N ARG A 373 37.72 -41.97 8.70
CA ARG A 373 36.51 -41.99 9.55
C ARG A 373 36.12 -40.58 10.01
N ARG A 374 37.11 -39.71 10.25
CA ARG A 374 36.91 -38.30 10.62
C ARG A 374 36.28 -37.47 9.49
N ALA A 375 36.65 -37.74 8.23
CA ALA A 375 36.03 -37.09 7.08
C ALA A 375 34.55 -37.50 6.94
N ARG A 376 34.23 -38.79 7.11
CA ARG A 376 32.84 -39.27 7.10
C ARG A 376 31.98 -38.72 8.23
N THR A 377 32.53 -38.55 9.43
CA THR A 377 31.79 -37.91 10.54
C THR A 377 31.60 -36.41 10.32
N LEU A 378 32.59 -35.72 9.72
CA LEU A 378 32.45 -34.29 9.39
C LEU A 378 31.43 -34.06 8.27
N GLU A 379 31.36 -34.95 7.29
CA GLU A 379 30.36 -34.93 6.24
C GLU A 379 28.96 -35.22 6.79
N SER A 380 28.81 -36.22 7.66
CA SER A 380 27.55 -36.49 8.36
C SER A 380 27.11 -35.34 9.27
N LEU A 381 28.04 -34.65 9.94
CA LEU A 381 27.71 -33.46 10.73
C LEU A 381 27.32 -32.30 9.83
N ALA A 382 28.04 -32.06 8.73
CA ALA A 382 27.71 -31.03 7.75
C ALA A 382 26.30 -31.24 7.16
N SER A 383 25.93 -32.48 6.82
CA SER A 383 24.59 -32.78 6.30
C SER A 383 23.48 -32.54 7.33
N LEU A 384 23.75 -32.76 8.63
CA LEU A 384 22.79 -32.47 9.70
C LEU A 384 22.58 -30.96 9.89
N TYR A 385 23.67 -30.19 9.89
CA TYR A 385 23.59 -28.72 9.93
C TYR A 385 22.89 -28.15 8.69
N GLU A 386 23.12 -28.71 7.50
CA GLU A 386 22.41 -28.31 6.27
C GLU A 386 20.90 -28.57 6.37
N GLU A 387 20.47 -29.68 6.98
CA GLU A 387 19.05 -29.97 7.16
C GLU A 387 18.38 -29.03 8.18
N GLU A 388 19.07 -28.71 9.28
CA GLU A 388 18.61 -27.70 10.24
C GLU A 388 18.51 -26.30 9.61
N ASP A 389 19.51 -25.89 8.83
CA ASP A 389 19.51 -24.62 8.10
C ASP A 389 18.33 -24.54 7.09
N MET A 390 18.00 -25.65 6.42
CA MET A 390 16.84 -25.71 5.51
C MET A 390 15.51 -25.60 6.26
N LYS A 391 15.38 -26.25 7.43
CA LYS A 391 14.18 -26.10 8.29
C LYS A 391 14.05 -24.67 8.79
N GLN A 392 15.14 -24.05 9.24
CA GLN A 392 15.15 -22.65 9.64
C GLN A 392 14.74 -21.73 8.49
N THR A 393 15.17 -22.03 7.26
CA THR A 393 14.80 -21.27 6.05
C THR A 393 13.29 -21.31 5.77
N LEU A 394 12.64 -22.46 6.00
CA LEU A 394 11.19 -22.60 5.87
C LEU A 394 10.45 -21.79 6.94
N GLU A 395 10.86 -21.91 8.20
CA GLU A 395 10.25 -21.17 9.31
C GLU A 395 10.43 -19.66 9.15
N ASP A 396 11.63 -19.22 8.76
CA ASP A 396 11.94 -17.82 8.49
C ASP A 396 11.12 -17.29 7.31
N SER A 397 10.88 -18.10 6.27
CA SER A 397 10.02 -17.72 5.14
C SER A 397 8.59 -17.49 5.62
N ALA A 398 8.02 -18.42 6.39
CA ALA A 398 6.68 -18.27 6.94
C ALA A 398 6.57 -17.10 7.93
N ARG A 399 7.65 -16.79 8.67
CA ARG A 399 7.72 -15.64 9.58
C ARG A 399 7.74 -14.32 8.80
N ILE A 400 8.59 -14.20 7.79
CA ILE A 400 8.69 -13.01 6.93
C ILE A 400 7.36 -12.72 6.27
N GLN A 401 6.69 -13.75 5.72
CA GLN A 401 5.38 -13.59 5.10
C GLN A 401 4.40 -12.94 6.06
N ARG A 402 4.21 -13.53 7.26
CA ARG A 402 3.26 -13.02 8.26
C ARG A 402 3.58 -11.61 8.75
N GLN A 403 4.86 -11.30 8.95
CA GLN A 403 5.28 -10.00 9.49
C GLN A 403 5.14 -8.85 8.48
N HIS A 404 5.36 -9.13 7.19
CA HIS A 404 5.41 -8.12 6.14
C HIS A 404 4.26 -8.25 5.14
N GLU A 405 3.28 -9.09 5.42
CA GLU A 405 2.17 -9.43 4.54
C GLU A 405 1.38 -8.21 4.04
N LYS A 406 1.33 -7.12 4.82
CA LYS A 406 0.66 -5.88 4.43
C LYS A 406 1.32 -5.17 3.24
N TYR A 407 2.58 -5.46 2.96
CA TYR A 407 3.35 -4.85 1.87
C TYR A 407 3.54 -5.78 0.67
N ILE A 408 3.06 -7.03 0.74
CA ILE A 408 3.33 -8.05 -0.29
C ILE A 408 2.15 -8.08 -1.27
N ASP A 409 2.41 -7.85 -2.55
CA ASP A 409 1.40 -7.95 -3.61
C ASP A 409 1.21 -9.40 -4.07
N LEU A 410 2.28 -10.19 -4.11
CA LEU A 410 2.27 -11.56 -4.65
C LEU A 410 3.21 -12.49 -3.89
N VAL A 411 2.74 -13.69 -3.55
CA VAL A 411 3.57 -14.76 -2.95
C VAL A 411 3.73 -15.90 -3.94
N ILE A 412 4.98 -16.28 -4.25
CA ILE A 412 5.30 -17.41 -5.13
C ILE A 412 6.30 -18.33 -4.45
N THR A 413 5.93 -19.60 -4.29
CA THR A 413 6.89 -20.63 -3.86
C THR A 413 7.76 -21.06 -5.03
N ASN A 414 9.08 -20.88 -4.92
CA ASN A 414 10.01 -21.17 -6.01
C ASN A 414 10.36 -22.67 -6.08
N ASN A 415 9.42 -23.47 -6.57
CA ASN A 415 9.65 -24.90 -6.84
C ASN A 415 10.44 -25.13 -8.14
N ASN A 416 10.28 -24.22 -9.11
CA ASN A 416 10.99 -24.22 -10.39
C ASN A 416 11.21 -22.76 -10.82
N THR A 417 12.43 -22.43 -11.22
CA THR A 417 12.81 -21.05 -11.54
C THR A 417 12.18 -20.53 -12.83
N ASP A 418 11.96 -21.38 -13.84
CA ASP A 418 11.27 -21.00 -15.08
C ASP A 418 9.80 -20.65 -14.81
N THR A 419 9.09 -21.50 -14.06
CA THR A 419 7.68 -21.25 -13.75
C THR A 419 7.50 -20.04 -12.84
N THR A 420 8.42 -19.84 -11.89
CA THR A 420 8.44 -18.64 -11.03
C THR A 420 8.68 -17.39 -11.86
N TYR A 421 9.63 -17.43 -12.79
CA TYR A 421 9.91 -16.33 -13.71
C TYR A 421 8.69 -15.98 -14.56
N SER A 422 8.05 -16.98 -15.19
CA SER A 422 6.82 -16.76 -15.98
C SER A 422 5.72 -16.11 -15.16
N LYS A 423 5.46 -16.60 -13.93
CA LYS A 423 4.45 -16.01 -13.04
C LYS A 423 4.74 -14.54 -12.70
N ILE A 424 6.00 -14.18 -12.49
CA ILE A 424 6.37 -12.78 -12.24
C ILE A 424 6.13 -11.94 -13.50
N MET A 425 6.52 -12.43 -14.67
CA MET A 425 6.31 -11.73 -15.94
C MET A 425 4.83 -11.55 -16.27
N ASP A 426 4.01 -12.57 -16.01
CA ASP A 426 2.55 -12.51 -16.18
C ASP A 426 1.93 -11.47 -15.23
N ALA A 427 2.35 -11.46 -13.96
CA ALA A 427 1.88 -10.46 -13.00
C ALA A 427 2.28 -9.04 -13.41
N LEU A 428 3.51 -8.84 -13.89
CA LEU A 428 3.95 -7.55 -14.43
C LEU A 428 3.17 -7.14 -15.68
N HIS A 429 2.76 -8.10 -16.51
CA HIS A 429 1.90 -7.82 -17.65
C HIS A 429 0.50 -7.38 -17.20
N SER A 430 -0.11 -8.05 -16.23
CA SER A 430 -1.41 -7.65 -15.67
C SER A 430 -1.39 -6.22 -15.10
N LEU A 431 -0.29 -5.78 -14.47
CA LEU A 431 -0.17 -4.38 -14.03
C LEU A 431 -0.27 -3.37 -15.19
N SER A 432 0.22 -3.75 -16.37
CA SER A 432 0.17 -2.90 -17.56
C SER A 432 -1.17 -2.90 -18.30
N THR A 433 -2.04 -3.87 -18.04
CA THR A 433 -3.33 -4.03 -18.73
C THR A 433 -4.53 -3.73 -17.85
N ASP A 434 -4.42 -4.00 -16.55
CA ASP A 434 -5.56 -4.01 -15.62
C ASP A 434 -5.54 -2.77 -14.72
N HIS A 435 -6.73 -2.35 -14.29
CA HIS A 435 -6.84 -1.26 -13.32
C HIS A 435 -6.30 -1.72 -11.96
N GLN A 436 -5.63 -0.82 -11.25
CA GLN A 436 -4.95 -1.16 -9.99
C GLN A 436 -5.52 -0.39 -8.81
N TRP A 437 -5.59 -1.05 -7.65
CA TRP A 437 -5.84 -0.42 -6.36
C TRP A 437 -4.51 -0.13 -5.65
N VAL A 438 -4.15 1.14 -5.58
CA VAL A 438 -2.89 1.61 -4.98
C VAL A 438 -3.16 2.48 -3.76
N PRO A 439 -2.24 2.55 -2.79
CA PRO A 439 -2.36 3.48 -1.67
C PRO A 439 -2.59 4.91 -2.16
N VAL A 440 -3.50 5.63 -1.49
CA VAL A 440 -3.79 7.05 -1.80
C VAL A 440 -2.54 7.91 -1.69
N SER A 441 -1.63 7.60 -0.75
CA SER A 441 -0.34 8.27 -0.55
C SER A 441 0.62 8.19 -1.75
N TRP A 442 0.32 7.38 -2.76
CA TRP A 442 1.12 7.30 -3.99
C TRP A 442 0.68 8.28 -5.06
N ILE A 443 -0.53 8.84 -4.91
CA ILE A 443 -1.15 9.74 -5.89
C ILE A 443 -1.01 11.20 -5.46
N TYR A 444 -1.11 11.47 -4.15
CA TYR A 444 -1.18 12.81 -3.57
C TYR A 444 0.13 13.27 -2.92
#